data_AF-X1EW52-F1
#
_entry.id   AF-X1EW52-F1
#
_cell.length_a   1.000
_cell.length_b   1.000
_cell.length_c   1.000
_cell.angle_alpha   90.00
_cell.angle_beta   90.00
_cell.angle_gamma   90.00
#
_symmetry.space_group_name_H-M   'P 1'
#
loop_
_entity.id
_entity.type
_entity.pdbx_description
1 polymer ?
#
loop_
_entity_poly.entity_id
_entity_poly.type
_entity_poly.pdbx_seq_one_letter_code
_entity_poly.pdbx_strand_id
1 'polypeptide(L)' 'MDVFVYREPKGFETRDLEGIDELGEQLTNYGPLTDDTEVKVEITAPWREIKGLLSLPEMEAIWFNPKTDQRFKE' A
#
# COMPACT_ATOMS: atom_id res chain seq x y z
N MET A 1 5.98 -8.66 -9.96
CA MET A 1 6.47 -8.11 -8.69
C MET A 1 5.71 -8.82 -7.60
N ASP A 2 6.40 -9.48 -6.67
CA ASP A 2 5.72 -10.26 -5.63
C ASP A 2 5.23 -9.31 -4.54
N VAL A 3 3.93 -9.35 -4.24
CA VAL A 3 3.34 -8.52 -3.18
C VAL A 3 2.57 -9.37 -2.18
N PHE A 4 2.87 -9.12 -0.91
CA PHE A 4 2.25 -9.75 0.24
C PHE A 4 1.49 -8.69 1.02
N VAL A 5 0.18 -8.83 1.11
CA VAL A 5 -0.68 -7.95 1.91
C VAL A 5 -1.13 -8.73 3.13
N TYR A 6 -0.72 -8.28 4.31
CA TYR A 6 -1.16 -8.80 5.60
C TYR A 6 -2.16 -7.81 6.20
N ARG A 7 -3.32 -8.34 6.60
CA ARG A 7 -4.37 -7.56 7.26
C ARG A 7 -4.80 -8.28 8.51
N GLU A 8 -4.57 -7.70 9.68
CA GLU A 8 -5.04 -8.27 10.94
C GLU A 8 -6.51 -7.87 11.19
N PRO A 9 -7.39 -8.77 11.66
CA PRO A 9 -7.20 -10.21 11.91
C PRO A 9 -7.59 -11.10 10.71
N LYS A 10 -7.70 -10.54 9.49
CA LYS A 10 -8.28 -11.22 8.32
C LYS A 10 -7.33 -12.19 7.59
N GLY A 11 -6.02 -12.11 7.83
CA GLY A 11 -5.01 -13.01 7.25
C GLY A 11 -4.13 -12.30 6.21
N PHE A 12 -3.60 -13.06 5.24
CA PHE A 12 -2.71 -12.53 4.20
C PHE A 12 -3.10 -13.00 2.80
N GLU A 13 -2.82 -12.17 1.79
CA GLU A 13 -2.93 -12.51 0.37
C GLU A 13 -1.61 -12.26 -0.34
N THR A 14 -1.32 -13.12 -1.32
CA THR A 14 -0.13 -13.05 -2.17
C THR A 14 -0.56 -12.88 -3.60
N ARG A 15 -0.08 -11.84 -4.29
CA ARG A 15 -0.37 -11.63 -5.71
C ARG A 15 0.83 -11.09 -6.47
N ASP A 16 0.83 -11.34 -7.76
CA ASP A 16 1.65 -10.61 -8.71
C ASP A 16 1.02 -9.24 -8.90
N LEU A 17 1.81 -8.19 -8.65
CA LEU A 17 1.39 -6.82 -8.88
C LEU A 17 1.95 -6.35 -10.23
N GLU A 18 1.06 -5.98 -11.16
CA GLU A 18 1.43 -5.36 -12.43
C GLU A 18 1.54 -3.83 -12.29
N GLY A 19 0.80 -3.23 -11.34
CA GLY A 19 0.80 -1.79 -11.11
C GLY A 19 0.15 -1.36 -9.78
N ILE A 20 0.34 -0.08 -9.42
CA ILE A 20 -0.11 0.45 -8.13
C ILE A 20 -1.62 0.45 -7.94
N ASP A 21 -2.38 0.60 -9.02
CA ASP A 21 -3.84 0.59 -8.98
C ASP A 21 -4.34 -0.76 -8.46
N GLU A 22 -3.66 -1.85 -8.82
CA GLU A 22 -3.96 -3.19 -8.34
C GLU A 22 -3.68 -3.34 -6.84
N LEU A 23 -2.71 -2.61 -6.27
CA LEU A 23 -2.49 -2.60 -4.82
C LEU A 23 -3.70 -2.01 -4.09
N GLY A 24 -4.30 -0.94 -4.61
CA GLY A 24 -5.53 -0.36 -4.06
C GLY A 24 -6.70 -1.36 -4.09
N GLU A 25 -6.86 -2.07 -5.21
CA GLU A 25 -7.85 -3.14 -5.32
C GLU A 25 -7.56 -4.29 -4.34
N GLN A 26 -6.29 -4.67 -4.15
CA GLN A 26 -5.93 -5.71 -3.18
C GLN A 26 -6.23 -5.32 -1.74
N LEU A 27 -5.95 -4.08 -1.38
CA LEU A 27 -6.22 -3.56 -0.04
C LEU A 27 -7.72 -3.59 0.29
N THR A 28 -8.57 -3.45 -0.72
CA THR A 28 -10.04 -3.45 -0.57
C THR A 28 -10.69 -4.82 -0.75
N ASN A 29 -9.97 -5.83 -1.27
CA ASN A 29 -10.51 -7.18 -1.49
C ASN A 29 -10.99 -7.87 -0.21
N TYR A 30 -10.39 -7.55 0.94
CA TYR A 30 -10.84 -8.05 2.24
C TYR A 30 -11.98 -7.22 2.88
N GLY A 31 -12.60 -6.31 2.12
CA GLY A 31 -13.59 -5.35 2.57
C GLY A 31 -12.98 -3.98 2.92
N PRO A 32 -13.81 -2.98 3.26
CA PRO A 32 -13.36 -1.62 3.50
C PRO A 32 -12.29 -1.56 4.60
N LEU A 33 -11.28 -0.70 4.41
CA LEU A 33 -10.31 -0.37 5.46
C LEU A 33 -10.97 0.61 6.44
N THR A 34 -10.76 0.36 7.73
CA THR A 34 -11.18 1.25 8.82
C THR A 34 -9.93 1.86 9.46
N ASP A 35 -10.09 2.96 10.19
CA ASP A 35 -8.96 3.68 10.80
C ASP A 35 -8.15 2.84 11.80
N ASP A 36 -8.75 1.79 12.36
CA ASP A 36 -8.14 0.82 13.27
C ASP A 36 -7.60 -0.44 12.57
N THR A 37 -7.70 -0.54 11.24
CA THR A 37 -7.16 -1.67 10.49
C THR A 37 -5.65 -1.58 10.39
N GLU A 38 -4.94 -2.58 10.94
CA GLU A 38 -3.51 -2.73 10.71
C GLU A 38 -3.26 -3.48 9.39
N VAL A 39 -2.51 -2.84 8.49
CA VAL A 39 -2.13 -3.41 7.19
C VAL A 39 -0.62 -3.35 7.02
N LYS A 40 -0.03 -4.47 6.61
CA LYS A 40 1.37 -4.56 6.21
C LYS A 40 1.46 -5.01 4.75
N VAL A 41 2.26 -4.31 3.97
CA VAL A 41 2.52 -4.66 2.56
C VAL A 41 4.02 -4.93 2.40
N GLU A 42 4.38 -6.12 1.91
CA GLU A 42 5.75 -6.47 1.52
C GLU A 42 5.83 -6.59 0.00
N ILE A 43 6.82 -5.93 -0.60
CA ILE A 43 6.99 -5.87 -2.06
C ILE A 43 8.38 -6.35 -2.42
N THR A 44 8.48 -7.37 -3.28
CA THR A 44 9.74 -7.90 -3.80
C THR A 44 9.79 -7.75 -5.33
N ALA A 45 10.75 -6.94 -5.81
CA ALA A 45 10.99 -6.70 -7.23
C ALA A 45 12.41 -6.14 -7.46
N PRO A 46 12.90 -6.11 -8.72
CA PRO A 46 14.10 -5.37 -9.07
C PRO A 46 14.04 -3.92 -8.59
N TRP A 47 15.14 -3.41 -8.02
CA TRP A 47 15.18 -2.05 -7.44
C TRP A 47 14.77 -0.94 -8.43
N ARG A 48 14.99 -1.13 -9.74
CA ARG A 48 14.53 -0.18 -10.76
C ARG A 48 13.00 -0.04 -10.76
N GLU A 49 12.29 -1.15 -10.59
CA GLU A 49 10.83 -1.20 -10.56
C GLU A 49 10.30 -0.63 -9.24
N ILE A 50 10.92 -0.98 -8.11
CA ILE A 50 10.58 -0.40 -6.80
C ILE A 50 10.75 1.13 -6.82
N LYS A 51 11.84 1.64 -7.40
CA LYS A 51 12.02 3.10 -7.58
C LYS A 51 10.93 3.72 -8.42
N GLY A 52 10.54 3.06 -9.51
CA GLY A 52 9.43 3.52 -10.35
C GLY A 52 8.14 3.63 -9.54
N LEU A 53 7.80 2.58 -8.80
CA LEU A 53 6.62 2.51 -7.93
C LEU A 53 6.62 3.59 -6.85
N LEU A 54 7.74 3.77 -6.14
CA LEU A 54 7.88 4.78 -5.08
C LEU A 54 7.90 6.22 -5.62
N SER A 55 8.13 6.41 -6.92
CA SER A 55 8.10 7.73 -7.56
C SER A 55 6.71 8.10 -8.11
N LEU A 56 5.72 7.20 -7.99
CA LEU A 56 4.35 7.46 -8.42
C LEU A 56 3.67 8.46 -7.46
N PRO A 57 2.94 9.47 -7.98
CA PRO A 57 2.20 10.43 -7.15
C PRO A 57 1.25 9.78 -6.14
N GLU A 58 0.70 8.62 -6.50
CA GLU A 58 -0.22 7.83 -5.67
C GLU A 58 0.50 7.24 -4.45
N MET A 59 1.78 6.83 -4.57
CA MET A 59 2.57 6.41 -3.41
C MET A 59 2.92 7.58 -2.50
N GLU A 60 3.13 8.79 -3.03
CA GLU A 60 3.37 9.99 -2.21
C GLU A 60 2.17 10.26 -1.28
N ALA A 61 0.95 10.01 -1.76
CA ALA A 61 -0.28 10.13 -0.96
C ALA A 61 -0.46 8.97 0.06
N ILE A 62 -0.02 7.76 -0.27
CA ILE A 62 -0.20 6.56 0.57
C ILE A 62 0.84 6.47 1.70
N TRP A 63 2.12 6.74 1.42
CA TRP A 63 3.20 6.45 2.37
C TRP A 63 3.44 7.57 3.40
N PHE A 64 3.38 8.85 2.99
CA PHE A 64 3.49 9.98 3.91
C PHE A 64 3.19 11.31 3.20
N ASN A 65 1.98 11.86 3.35
CA ASN A 65 1.70 13.24 2.95
C ASN A 65 1.46 14.12 4.19
N PRO A 66 2.50 14.83 4.69
CA PRO A 66 2.39 15.67 5.88
C PRO A 66 1.47 16.88 5.67
N LYS A 67 1.13 17.24 4.43
CA LYS A 67 0.20 18.35 4.13
C LYS A 67 -1.27 17.95 4.32
N THR A 68 -1.57 16.66 4.22
CA THR A 68 -2.93 16.11 4.42
C THR A 68 -3.11 15.46 5.78
N ASP A 69 -2.04 15.06 6.46
CA ASP A 69 -2.10 14.55 7.83
C ASP A 69 -2.36 15.69 8.83
N GLN A 70 -3.56 15.69 9.40
CA GLN A 70 -4.07 16.72 10.29
C GLN A 70 -3.26 16.84 11.60
N ARG A 71 -2.47 15.82 11.96
CA ARG A 71 -1.62 15.80 13.15
C ARG A 71 -0.32 16.60 13.00
N PHE A 72 0.05 16.98 11.77
CA PHE A 72 1.29 17.71 11.48
C PHE A 72 1.05 19.18 11.09
N LYS A 73 -0.19 19.66 11.20
CA LYS A 73 -0.54 21.08 11.08
C LYS A 73 -0.47 21.74 12.46
N GLU A 74 0.75 21.90 12.98
CA GLU A 74 1.06 22.82 14.08
C GLU A 74 1.70 24.11 13.54
#